data_AF-Q1I5S5-F1
#
_entry.id   AF-Q1I5S5-F1
#
_cell.length_a   1.000
_cell.length_b   1.000
_cell.length_c   1.000
_cell.angle_alpha   90.00
_cell.angle_beta   90.00
_cell.angle_gamma   90.00
#
_symmetry.space_group_name_H-M   'P 1'
#
loop_
_entity.id
_entity.type
_entity.pdbx_description
1 polymer ?
#
loop_
_entity_poly.entity_id
_entity_poly.type
_entity_poly.pdbx_seq_one_letter_code
_entity_poly.pdbx_strand_id
1 'polypeptide(L)'
;MKGSLRYLTLAGCLAAFSASAADSAQVALFTALAKCEASAQQVEAFNQLVEAEQLTFTKDEAHSPWGGAAWQVTPALSINGVSSATLVMTDRFSFYLQSSSTAPLADAAKLATTLKLKKTLDTDGYVDYQRVLESKGTLRVVSTEDKDRDLYVGCSYPQA
;
A
#
# COMPACT_ATOMS: atom_id res chain seq x y z
N MET A 1 27.28 -30.54 54.81
CA MET A 1 26.66 -29.26 54.43
C MET A 1 26.92 -29.00 52.96
N LYS A 2 25.85 -28.67 52.21
CA LYS A 2 25.83 -28.41 50.77
C LYS A 2 26.44 -27.04 50.46
N GLY A 3 27.29 -26.95 49.46
CA GLY A 3 27.76 -25.69 48.87
C GLY A 3 27.71 -25.78 47.35
N SER A 4 26.58 -25.38 46.79
CA SER A 4 26.31 -25.28 45.35
C SER A 4 27.01 -24.06 44.75
N LEU A 5 27.53 -24.17 43.53
CA LEU A 5 27.44 -23.10 42.53
C LEU A 5 27.62 -23.71 41.12
N ARG A 6 26.49 -23.96 40.47
CA ARG A 6 26.41 -24.27 39.04
C ARG A 6 26.29 -22.94 38.29
N TYR A 7 27.27 -22.63 37.45
CA TYR A 7 27.15 -21.55 36.48
C TYR A 7 26.18 -22.00 35.37
N LEU A 8 24.96 -21.45 35.40
CA LEU A 8 24.02 -21.52 34.29
C LEU A 8 24.46 -20.50 33.24
N THR A 9 25.05 -20.97 32.16
CA THR A 9 25.20 -20.20 30.92
C THR A 9 23.81 -19.98 30.32
N LEU A 10 23.27 -18.77 30.46
CA LEU A 10 22.09 -18.35 29.69
C LEU A 10 22.50 -18.21 28.21
N ALA A 11 22.18 -19.22 27.42
CA ALA A 11 22.13 -19.10 25.96
C ALA A 11 20.90 -18.23 25.62
N GLY A 12 21.12 -16.92 25.49
CA GLY A 12 20.13 -16.01 24.93
C GLY A 12 19.94 -16.31 23.45
N CYS A 13 18.82 -16.94 23.09
CA CYS A 13 18.37 -16.99 21.71
C CYS A 13 18.07 -15.57 21.24
N LEU A 14 19.01 -14.95 20.53
CA LEU A 14 18.72 -13.86 19.61
C LEU A 14 17.79 -14.45 18.54
N ALA A 15 16.49 -14.31 18.74
CA ALA A 15 15.52 -14.45 17.66
C ALA A 15 15.78 -13.30 16.68
N ALA A 16 16.70 -13.53 15.74
CA ALA A 16 16.81 -12.70 14.56
C ALA A 16 15.47 -12.86 13.84
N PHE A 17 14.62 -11.83 13.92
CA PHE A 17 13.47 -11.70 13.05
C PHE A 17 14.03 -11.63 11.64
N SER A 18 14.08 -12.78 10.96
CA SER A 18 14.29 -12.82 9.51
C SER A 18 13.04 -12.18 8.91
N ALA A 19 13.07 -10.86 8.75
CA ALA A 19 12.15 -10.19 7.85
C ALA A 19 12.48 -10.73 6.45
N SER A 20 11.74 -11.76 6.03
CA SER A 20 11.82 -12.24 4.66
C SER A 20 11.43 -11.07 3.77
N ALA A 21 12.32 -10.69 2.85
CA ALA A 21 11.97 -9.71 1.83
C ALA A 21 10.76 -10.22 1.05
N ALA A 22 9.87 -9.31 0.67
CA ALA A 22 8.69 -9.68 -0.10
C ALA A 22 9.10 -10.33 -1.43
N ASP A 23 8.27 -11.25 -1.92
CA ASP A 23 8.52 -11.91 -3.19
C ASP A 23 8.59 -10.89 -4.32
N SER A 24 9.70 -10.91 -5.07
CA SER A 24 9.97 -9.91 -6.10
C SER A 24 8.93 -9.87 -7.22
N ALA A 25 8.26 -10.98 -7.52
CA ALA A 25 7.19 -11.03 -8.51
C ALA A 25 5.90 -10.40 -7.98
N GLN A 26 5.56 -10.63 -6.70
CA GLN A 26 4.42 -9.95 -6.06
C GLN A 26 4.67 -8.43 -5.94
N VAL A 27 5.90 -8.02 -5.61
CA VAL A 27 6.31 -6.61 -5.59
C VAL A 27 6.15 -5.98 -6.98
N ALA A 28 6.63 -6.66 -8.03
CA ALA A 28 6.50 -6.18 -9.40
C ALA A 28 5.02 -6.07 -9.82
N LEU A 29 4.20 -7.07 -9.47
CA LEU A 29 2.77 -7.09 -9.74
C LEU A 29 2.05 -5.92 -9.06
N PHE A 30 2.24 -5.72 -7.75
CA PHE A 30 1.64 -4.59 -7.05
C PHE A 30 2.11 -3.24 -7.60
N THR A 31 3.39 -3.13 -7.93
CA THR A 31 3.95 -1.91 -8.54
C THR A 31 3.26 -1.58 -9.86
N ALA A 32 3.05 -2.58 -10.73
CA ALA A 32 2.32 -2.39 -11.98
C ALA A 32 0.86 -1.99 -11.73
N LEU A 33 0.20 -2.61 -10.75
CA LEU A 33 -1.18 -2.29 -10.36
C LEU A 33 -1.30 -0.83 -9.93
N ALA A 34 -0.50 -0.38 -8.97
CA ALA A 34 -0.54 0.99 -8.46
C ALA A 34 -0.05 2.05 -9.46
N LYS A 35 0.68 1.67 -10.53
CA LYS A 35 1.11 2.57 -11.61
C LYS A 35 0.13 2.71 -12.78
N CYS A 36 -1.00 2.00 -12.77
CA CYS A 36 -1.89 1.87 -13.94
C CYS A 36 -1.21 1.19 -15.14
N GLU A 37 -0.32 0.23 -14.89
CA GLU A 37 0.41 -0.51 -15.91
C GLU A 37 -0.04 -1.97 -16.02
N ALA A 38 -0.90 -2.43 -15.11
CA ALA A 38 -1.36 -3.81 -15.08
C ALA A 38 -2.48 -4.08 -16.09
N SER A 39 -2.58 -5.33 -16.55
CA SER A 39 -3.72 -5.83 -17.31
C SER A 39 -4.85 -6.32 -16.40
N ALA A 40 -6.03 -6.56 -16.98
CA ALA A 40 -7.15 -7.18 -16.26
C ALA A 40 -6.78 -8.55 -15.66
N GLN A 41 -5.95 -9.35 -16.35
CA GLN A 41 -5.48 -10.63 -15.82
C GLN A 41 -4.57 -10.46 -14.60
N GLN A 42 -3.78 -9.38 -14.56
CA GLN A 42 -2.91 -9.08 -13.42
C GLN A 42 -3.71 -8.56 -12.21
N VAL A 43 -4.78 -7.79 -12.44
CA VAL A 43 -5.74 -7.42 -11.38
C VAL A 43 -6.33 -8.68 -10.75
N GLU A 44 -6.83 -9.60 -11.57
CA GLU A 44 -7.42 -10.85 -11.07
C GLU A 44 -6.38 -11.75 -10.37
N ALA A 45 -5.18 -11.88 -10.93
CA ALA A 45 -4.10 -12.65 -10.31
C ALA A 45 -3.75 -12.14 -8.91
N PHE A 46 -3.71 -10.82 -8.71
CA PHE A 46 -3.45 -10.25 -7.39
C PHE A 46 -4.61 -10.51 -6.42
N ASN A 47 -5.87 -10.36 -6.87
CA ASN A 47 -7.04 -10.65 -6.05
C ASN A 47 -7.06 -12.12 -5.58
N GLN A 48 -6.70 -13.07 -6.46
CA GLN A 48 -6.59 -14.48 -6.10
C GLN A 48 -5.52 -14.72 -5.03
N LEU A 49 -4.38 -14.03 -5.11
CA LEU A 49 -3.35 -14.10 -4.06
C LEU A 49 -3.87 -13.56 -2.71
N VAL A 50 -4.66 -12.48 -2.73
CA VAL A 50 -5.29 -11.92 -1.52
C VAL A 50 -6.28 -12.92 -0.92
N GLU A 51 -7.18 -13.46 -1.73
CA GLU A 51 -8.23 -14.40 -1.29
C GLU A 51 -7.68 -15.72 -0.77
N ALA A 52 -6.60 -16.21 -1.38
CA ALA A 52 -5.93 -17.42 -0.95
C ALA A 52 -4.99 -17.19 0.25
N GLU A 53 -4.88 -15.96 0.74
CA GLU A 53 -3.93 -15.54 1.79
C GLU A 53 -2.46 -15.89 1.45
N GLN A 54 -2.10 -15.76 0.17
CA GLN A 54 -0.79 -16.12 -0.39
C GLN A 54 0.12 -14.91 -0.65
N LEU A 55 -0.28 -13.72 -0.21
CA LEU A 55 0.61 -12.57 -0.24
C LEU A 55 1.76 -12.78 0.74
N THR A 56 2.97 -12.49 0.27
CA THR A 56 4.21 -12.49 1.06
C THR A 56 4.41 -11.20 1.84
N PHE A 57 3.53 -10.21 1.63
CA PHE A 57 3.50 -8.97 2.39
C PHE A 57 2.92 -9.19 3.78
N THR A 58 3.44 -8.48 4.78
CA THR A 58 2.90 -8.56 6.14
C THR A 58 1.59 -7.78 6.22
N LYS A 59 0.50 -8.40 6.66
CA LYS A 59 -0.80 -7.72 6.79
C LYS A 59 -0.74 -6.57 7.79
N ASP A 60 -1.43 -5.48 7.48
CA ASP A 60 -1.47 -4.26 8.28
C ASP A 60 -2.92 -3.77 8.50
N GLU A 61 -3.56 -4.36 9.50
CA GLU A 61 -4.95 -4.05 9.84
C GLU A 61 -5.13 -2.58 10.29
N ALA A 62 -4.09 -1.96 10.88
CA ALA A 62 -4.17 -0.59 11.38
C ALA A 62 -4.37 0.45 10.27
N HIS A 63 -3.98 0.09 9.04
CA HIS A 63 -4.03 0.94 7.86
C HIS A 63 -5.03 0.48 6.80
N SER A 64 -5.89 -0.50 7.11
CA SER A 64 -6.87 -1.04 6.17
C SER A 64 -8.12 -0.13 6.10
N PRO A 65 -8.37 0.58 4.98
CA PRO A 65 -9.50 1.51 4.89
C PRO A 65 -10.80 0.79 4.47
N TRP A 66 -11.94 1.20 5.02
CA TRP A 66 -13.29 0.90 4.47
C TRP A 66 -13.61 -0.56 4.10
N GLY A 67 -13.07 -1.52 4.84
CA GLY A 67 -13.26 -2.96 4.54
C GLY A 67 -12.38 -3.48 3.39
N GLY A 68 -11.43 -2.68 2.92
CA GLY A 68 -10.29 -3.09 2.12
C GLY A 68 -9.20 -3.76 2.97
N ALA A 69 -7.98 -3.80 2.44
CA ALA A 69 -6.84 -4.42 3.09
C ALA A 69 -5.57 -3.61 2.86
N ALA A 70 -4.68 -3.64 3.84
CA ALA A 70 -3.36 -3.05 3.74
C ALA A 70 -2.27 -4.05 4.15
N TRP A 71 -1.07 -3.83 3.61
CA TRP A 71 0.11 -4.64 3.89
C TRP A 71 1.37 -3.78 3.91
N GLN A 72 2.40 -4.31 4.57
CA GLN A 72 3.74 -3.75 4.62
C GLN A 72 4.68 -4.48 3.66
N VAL A 73 5.49 -3.71 2.94
CA VAL A 73 6.56 -4.21 2.06
C VAL A 73 7.91 -3.61 2.42
N THR A 74 8.97 -4.39 2.26
CA THR A 74 10.35 -3.94 2.44
C THR A 74 11.20 -4.39 1.24
N PRO A 75 11.94 -3.46 0.59
CA PRO A 75 11.98 -2.01 0.85
C PRO A 75 10.69 -1.29 0.44
N ALA A 76 10.53 -0.04 0.89
CA ALA A 76 9.44 0.84 0.47
C ALA A 76 9.42 1.01 -1.07
N LEU A 77 8.21 1.07 -1.64
CA LEU A 77 8.03 1.28 -3.08
C LEU A 77 7.94 2.76 -3.38
N SER A 78 8.53 3.17 -4.51
CA SER A 78 8.41 4.53 -5.04
C SER A 78 7.52 4.52 -6.29
N ILE A 79 6.33 5.11 -6.17
CA ILE A 79 5.32 5.14 -7.22
C ILE A 79 4.82 6.57 -7.38
N ASN A 80 4.82 7.06 -8.62
CA ASN A 80 4.25 8.36 -8.99
C ASN A 80 4.75 9.53 -8.13
N GLY A 81 5.99 9.48 -7.61
CA GLY A 81 6.58 10.54 -6.77
C GLY A 81 6.36 10.39 -5.27
N VAL A 82 5.73 9.29 -4.82
CA VAL A 82 5.55 8.95 -3.41
C VAL A 82 6.32 7.68 -3.08
N SER A 83 7.00 7.67 -1.93
CA SER A 83 7.68 6.49 -1.40
C SER A 83 6.99 6.01 -0.13
N SER A 84 6.54 4.75 -0.10
CA SER A 84 5.89 4.17 1.08
C SER A 84 6.08 2.66 1.17
N ALA A 85 6.11 2.15 2.39
CA ALA A 85 6.05 0.73 2.71
C ALA A 85 4.61 0.20 2.82
N THR A 86 3.61 1.07 2.90
CA THR A 86 2.22 0.68 3.09
C THR A 86 1.50 0.55 1.74
N LEU A 87 1.16 -0.69 1.40
CA LEU A 87 0.39 -1.08 0.23
C LEU A 87 -1.08 -1.17 0.63
N VAL A 88 -1.98 -0.59 -0.15
CA VAL A 88 -3.41 -0.54 0.19
C VAL A 88 -4.24 -0.98 -1.00
N MET A 89 -5.25 -1.78 -0.71
CA MET A 89 -6.34 -2.13 -1.61
C MET A 89 -7.66 -1.68 -0.97
N THR A 90 -8.39 -0.76 -1.60
CA THR A 90 -9.70 -0.31 -1.05
C THR A 90 -10.85 -1.20 -1.51
N ASP A 91 -10.68 -1.84 -2.65
CA ASP A 91 -11.59 -2.80 -3.27
C ASP A 91 -10.80 -3.65 -4.27
N ARG A 92 -11.43 -4.65 -4.90
CA ARG A 92 -10.80 -5.59 -5.85
C ARG A 92 -10.14 -4.94 -7.09
N PHE A 93 -10.36 -3.66 -7.33
CA PHE A 93 -9.93 -2.95 -8.53
C PHE A 93 -9.09 -1.72 -8.22
N SER A 94 -8.83 -1.40 -6.96
CA SER A 94 -8.21 -0.14 -6.56
C SER A 94 -6.99 -0.38 -5.65
N PHE A 95 -5.81 0.01 -6.13
CA PHE A 95 -4.51 -0.32 -5.54
C PHE A 95 -3.67 0.95 -5.35
N TYR A 96 -3.17 1.18 -4.14
CA TYR A 96 -2.51 2.42 -3.72
C TYR A 96 -1.28 2.20 -2.86
N LEU A 97 -0.39 3.18 -2.85
CA LEU A 97 0.48 3.44 -1.72
C LEU A 97 -0.20 4.44 -0.80
N GLN A 98 -0.27 4.15 0.50
CA GLN A 98 -0.61 5.15 1.52
C GLN A 98 0.67 5.87 1.95
N SER A 99 0.66 7.19 1.98
CA SER A 99 1.73 8.01 2.56
C SER A 99 1.17 8.89 3.65
N SER A 100 1.85 8.88 4.80
CA SER A 100 1.64 9.89 5.83
C SER A 100 2.07 11.26 5.30
N SER A 101 1.30 12.30 5.60
CA SER A 101 1.70 13.69 5.34
C SER A 101 1.27 14.56 6.52
N THR A 102 2.05 15.61 6.80
CA THR A 102 1.66 16.65 7.77
C THR A 102 0.77 17.73 7.15
N ALA A 103 0.59 17.71 5.83
CA ALA A 103 -0.25 18.62 5.06
C ALA A 103 -0.90 17.91 3.85
N PRO A 104 -1.65 16.82 4.05
CA PRO A 104 -2.05 15.90 2.97
C PRO A 104 -2.86 16.55 1.87
N LEU A 105 -3.70 17.55 2.16
CA LEU A 105 -4.40 18.29 1.11
C LEU A 105 -3.48 19.08 0.18
N ALA A 106 -2.51 19.79 0.75
CA ALA A 106 -1.56 20.57 -0.03
C ALA A 106 -0.66 19.65 -0.85
N ASP A 107 -0.21 18.54 -0.24
CA ASP A 107 0.62 17.55 -0.91
C ASP A 107 -0.15 16.80 -2.00
N ALA A 108 -1.40 16.42 -1.75
CA ALA A 108 -2.29 15.82 -2.74
C ALA A 108 -2.53 16.77 -3.92
N ALA A 109 -2.80 18.06 -3.67
CA ALA A 109 -2.99 19.04 -4.73
C ALA A 109 -1.71 19.27 -5.56
N LYS A 110 -0.55 19.35 -4.90
CA LYS A 110 0.75 19.48 -5.56
C LYS A 110 1.07 18.25 -6.41
N LEU A 111 0.82 17.06 -5.86
CA LEU A 111 1.04 15.81 -6.56
C LEU A 111 0.08 15.65 -7.74
N ALA A 112 -1.20 15.94 -7.54
CA ALA A 112 -2.21 15.95 -8.59
C ALA A 112 -1.82 16.91 -9.73
N THR A 113 -1.30 18.09 -9.40
CA THR A 113 -0.78 19.03 -10.41
C THR A 113 0.38 18.43 -11.20
N THR A 114 1.33 17.81 -10.52
CA THR A 114 2.50 17.14 -11.13
C THR A 114 2.07 16.00 -12.06
N LEU A 115 1.08 15.22 -11.63
CA LEU A 115 0.52 14.09 -12.36
C LEU A 115 -0.57 14.50 -13.37
N LYS A 116 -0.89 15.80 -13.48
CA LYS A 116 -1.94 16.37 -14.36
C LYS A 116 -3.32 15.75 -14.12
N LEU A 117 -3.68 15.52 -12.86
CA LEU A 117 -4.97 15.01 -12.44
C LEU A 117 -5.99 16.15 -12.30
N LYS A 118 -7.27 15.83 -12.48
CA LYS A 118 -8.39 16.74 -12.24
C LYS A 118 -9.04 16.38 -10.91
N LYS A 119 -9.38 17.39 -10.10
CA LYS A 119 -10.22 17.19 -8.91
C LYS A 119 -11.63 16.79 -9.37
N THR A 120 -12.10 15.61 -8.96
CA THR A 120 -13.42 15.07 -9.31
C THR A 120 -14.37 15.07 -8.13
N LEU A 121 -13.84 14.96 -6.90
CA LEU A 121 -14.62 15.05 -5.67
C LEU A 121 -13.86 15.84 -4.59
N ASP A 122 -14.60 16.62 -3.82
CA ASP A 122 -14.11 17.41 -2.68
C ASP A 122 -15.28 17.61 -1.70
N THR A 123 -15.31 16.78 -0.66
CA THR A 123 -16.38 16.72 0.34
C THR A 123 -15.78 16.50 1.73
N ASP A 124 -16.58 16.69 2.79
CA ASP A 124 -16.14 16.56 4.19
C ASP A 124 -15.29 15.30 4.46
N GLY A 125 -13.96 15.48 4.53
CA GLY A 125 -12.98 14.41 4.80
C GLY A 125 -12.44 13.66 3.57
N TYR A 126 -12.90 13.97 2.36
CA TYR A 126 -12.54 13.24 1.14
C TYR A 126 -12.23 14.17 -0.03
N VAL A 127 -11.04 14.02 -0.61
CA VAL A 127 -10.66 14.64 -1.87
C VAL A 127 -10.19 13.57 -2.84
N ASP A 128 -10.57 13.72 -4.10
CA ASP A 128 -10.18 12.80 -5.17
C ASP A 128 -9.75 13.56 -6.40
N TYR A 129 -8.51 13.29 -6.81
CA TYR A 129 -7.94 13.75 -8.05
C TYR A 129 -7.74 12.56 -8.97
N GLN A 130 -8.25 12.65 -10.19
CA GLN A 130 -8.24 11.56 -11.14
C GLN A 130 -7.74 11.97 -12.52
N ARG A 131 -7.16 11.02 -13.24
CA ARG A 131 -6.98 11.08 -14.68
C ARG A 131 -7.18 9.69 -15.26
N VAL A 132 -8.16 9.58 -16.15
CA VAL A 132 -8.38 8.37 -16.93
C VAL A 132 -7.21 8.19 -17.91
N LEU A 133 -6.61 7.01 -17.90
CA LEU A 133 -5.59 6.58 -18.84
C LEU A 133 -6.28 5.58 -19.78
N GLU A 134 -6.47 5.99 -21.04
CA GLU A 134 -7.20 5.22 -22.04
C GLU A 134 -6.77 3.75 -22.04
N SER A 135 -7.75 2.85 -21.86
CA SER A 135 -7.60 1.37 -21.82
C SER A 135 -6.73 0.77 -20.70
N LYS A 136 -6.25 1.57 -19.73
CA LYS A 136 -5.31 1.11 -18.68
C LYS A 136 -5.84 1.24 -17.25
N GLY A 137 -6.66 2.24 -16.97
CA GLY A 137 -7.20 2.50 -15.63
C GLY A 137 -7.33 3.99 -15.35
N THR A 138 -7.63 4.33 -14.12
CA THR A 138 -7.72 5.71 -13.63
C THR A 138 -6.62 5.92 -12.60
N LEU A 139 -5.67 6.80 -12.92
CA LEU A 139 -4.64 7.25 -11.97
C LEU A 139 -5.29 8.19 -10.96
N ARG A 140 -5.05 7.95 -9.68
CA ARG A 140 -5.72 8.66 -8.58
C ARG A 140 -4.76 9.13 -7.51
N VAL A 141 -5.07 10.29 -6.95
CA VAL A 141 -4.57 10.77 -5.66
C VAL A 141 -5.79 11.05 -4.81
N VAL A 142 -5.98 10.29 -3.73
CA VAL A 142 -7.16 10.39 -2.85
C VAL A 142 -6.77 10.60 -1.40
N SER A 143 -7.65 11.20 -0.62
CA SER A 143 -7.64 11.06 0.84
C SER A 143 -8.65 10.01 1.28
N THR A 144 -8.46 9.43 2.46
CA THR A 144 -9.44 8.51 3.05
C THR A 144 -9.71 8.87 4.50
N GLU A 145 -10.98 8.91 4.91
CA GLU A 145 -11.49 9.11 6.28
C GLU A 145 -11.22 10.50 6.89
N ASP A 146 -9.97 10.96 6.79
CA ASP A 146 -9.53 12.27 7.21
C ASP A 146 -8.58 12.83 6.15
N LYS A 147 -9.06 13.84 5.41
CA LYS A 147 -8.28 14.56 4.40
C LYS A 147 -7.05 15.28 4.98
N ASP A 148 -6.95 15.36 6.31
CA ASP A 148 -5.88 16.04 7.03
C ASP A 148 -4.84 15.04 7.61
N ARG A 149 -4.97 13.71 7.37
CA ARG A 149 -4.02 12.68 7.87
C ARG A 149 -3.17 11.97 6.83
N ASP A 150 -3.79 11.35 5.83
CA ASP A 150 -3.14 10.45 4.88
C ASP A 150 -3.45 10.82 3.42
N LEU A 151 -2.51 10.52 2.53
CA LEU A 151 -2.72 10.57 1.08
C LEU A 151 -2.46 9.20 0.45
N TYR A 152 -3.22 8.89 -0.58
CA TYR A 152 -3.17 7.61 -1.27
C TYR A 152 -2.94 7.86 -2.75
N VAL A 153 -1.97 7.17 -3.33
CA VAL A 153 -1.57 7.36 -4.72
C VAL A 153 -1.54 6.02 -5.40
N GLY A 154 -2.24 5.91 -6.52
CA GLY A 154 -2.44 4.59 -7.09
C GLY A 154 -3.33 4.58 -8.31
N CYS A 155 -3.84 3.41 -8.62
CA CYS A 155 -4.69 3.18 -9.77
C CYS A 155 -5.98 2.46 -9.38
N SER A 156 -7.07 2.84 -10.02
CA SER A 156 -8.29 2.02 -10.08
C SER A 156 -8.53 1.50 -11.49
N TYR A 157 -8.96 0.25 -11.62
CA TYR A 157 -9.24 -0.40 -12.90
C TYR A 157 -10.75 -0.48 -13.15
N PRO A 158 -11.20 -0.51 -14.42
CA PRO A 158 -12.60 -0.74 -14.74
C PRO A 158 -13.07 -2.09 -14.19
N GLN A 159 -14.29 -2.13 -13.66
CA GLN A 159 -14.99 -3.38 -13.39
C GLN A 159 -15.37 -4.00 -14.73
N ALA A 160 -15.05 -5.29 -14.91
CA ALA A 160 -15.40 -6.06 -16.11
C ALA A 160 -16.88 -6.43 -16.13
#